data_AF-A0A2D9K362-F1
#
_entry.id   AF-A0A2D9K362-F1
#
_cell.length_a   1.000
_cell.length_b   1.000
_cell.length_c   1.000
_cell.angle_alpha   90.00
_cell.angle_beta   90.00
_cell.angle_gamma   90.00
#
_symmetry.space_group_name_H-M   'P 1'
#
loop_
_entity.id
_entity.type
_entity.pdbx_description
1 polymer ?
#
loop_
_entity_poly.entity_id
_entity_poly.type
_entity_poly.pdbx_seq_one_letter_code
_entity_poly.pdbx_strand_id
1 'polypeptide(L)' 'MKLLKYTEVQDDDENAIIFQLWEFDNSDSYTITANVNGTPARIEGWNGWDFEDHFTKEEALEALQSYEDSFKTTQTSS' A
#
# COMPACT_ATOMS: atom_id res chain seq x y z
N MET A 1 -2.77 3.44 16.18
CA MET A 1 -3.04 3.03 14.80
C MET A 1 -3.24 1.53 14.81
N LYS A 2 -4.14 1.02 13.96
CA LYS A 2 -4.46 -0.40 13.84
C LYS A 2 -4.14 -0.88 12.43
N LEU A 3 -3.39 -1.96 12.31
CA LEU A 3 -3.15 -2.63 11.03
C LEU A 3 -4.44 -3.34 10.59
N LEU A 4 -4.93 -3.01 9.39
CA LEU A 4 -6.12 -3.60 8.81
C LEU A 4 -5.81 -4.64 7.74
N LYS A 5 -4.79 -4.39 6.92
CA LYS A 5 -4.39 -5.31 5.84
C LYS A 5 -2.88 -5.30 5.70
N TYR A 6 -2.33 -6.47 5.41
CA TYR A 6 -0.93 -6.69 5.06
C TYR A 6 -0.93 -7.50 3.77
N THR A 7 -0.18 -7.03 2.78
CA THR A 7 0.00 -7.73 1.51
C THR A 7 1.47 -7.72 1.16
N GLU A 8 2.00 -8.88 0.82
CA GLU A 8 3.37 -9.04 0.35
C GLU A 8 3.33 -9.55 -1.08
N VAL A 9 4.04 -8.86 -1.96
CA VAL A 9 4.16 -9.18 -3.37
C VAL A 9 5.64 -9.20 -3.71
N GLN A 10 6.03 -10.10 -4.60
CA GLN A 10 7.39 -10.15 -5.13
C GLN A 10 7.39 -9.61 -6.56
N ASP A 11 8.28 -8.68 -6.87
CA ASP A 11 8.48 -8.23 -8.25
C ASP A 11 9.40 -9.17 -9.04
N ASP A 12 9.58 -8.85 -10.33
CA ASP A 12 10.42 -9.64 -11.25
C ASP A 12 11.91 -9.61 -10.90
N ASP A 13 12.35 -8.62 -10.11
CA ASP A 13 13.72 -8.45 -9.61
C ASP A 13 13.92 -9.13 -8.24
N GLU A 14 12.99 -10.00 -7.85
CA GLU A 14 12.93 -10.70 -6.57
C GLU A 14 12.80 -9.78 -5.34
N ASN A 15 12.47 -8.49 -5.52
CA ASN A 15 12.26 -7.58 -4.41
C ASN A 15 10.96 -7.91 -3.70
N ALA A 16 11.02 -7.99 -2.37
CA ALA A 16 9.85 -8.12 -1.52
C ALA A 16 9.20 -6.75 -1.31
N ILE A 17 8.01 -6.56 -1.87
CA ILE A 17 7.21 -5.36 -1.74
C ILE A 17 6.07 -5.64 -0.76
N ILE A 18 6.06 -4.91 0.34
CA ILE A 18 5.07 -5.04 1.41
C ILE A 18 4.19 -3.81 1.41
N PHE A 19 2.88 -4.00 1.26
CA PHE A 19 1.86 -2.98 1.44
C PHE A 19 1.11 -3.21 2.75
N GLN A 20 0.84 -2.14 3.48
CA GLN A 20 0.10 -2.20 4.75
C GLN A 20 -0.96 -1.11 4.78
N LEU A 21 -2.20 -1.46 5.14
CA LEU A 21 -3.27 -0.50 5.38
C LEU A 21 -3.45 -0.31 6.88
N TRP A 22 -3.44 0.95 7.32
CA TRP A 22 -3.58 1.35 8.71
C TRP A 22 -4.81 2.24 8.90
N GLU A 23 -5.44 2.08 10.06
CA GLU A 23 -6.50 2.95 10.58
C GLU A 23 -5.94 3.75 11.76
N PHE A 24 -6.19 5.07 11.80
CA PHE A 24 -5.82 5.90 12.94
C PHE A 24 -6.76 5.69 14.11
N ASP A 25 -6.23 5.53 15.33
CA ASP A 25 -7.08 5.34 16.50
C ASP A 25 -7.86 6.62 16.77
N ASN A 26 -9.19 6.53 16.78
CA ASN A 26 -10.13 7.65 16.94
C ASN A 26 -10.27 8.59 15.73
N SER A 27 -9.99 8.12 14.51
CA SER A 27 -10.31 8.85 13.28
C SER A 27 -10.87 7.91 12.21
N ASP A 28 -11.77 8.39 11.36
CA ASP A 28 -12.19 7.69 10.13
C ASP A 28 -11.13 7.86 9.02
N SER A 29 -9.86 7.86 9.40
CA SER A 29 -8.73 8.14 8.52
C SER A 29 -7.87 6.91 8.35
N TYR A 30 -7.50 6.69 7.10
CA TYR A 30 -6.79 5.51 6.67
C TYR A 30 -5.51 5.94 5.95
N THR A 31 -4.45 5.17 6.13
CA THR A 31 -3.18 5.39 5.44
C THR A 31 -2.60 4.06 4.97
N ILE A 32 -1.86 4.10 3.87
CA ILE A 32 -1.18 2.94 3.30
C ILE A 32 0.31 3.13 3.54
N THR A 33 1.08 2.09 3.83
CA THR A 33 2.54 2.18 3.80
C THR A 33 3.08 1.12 2.86
N ALA A 34 4.16 1.43 2.17
CA ALA A 34 4.87 0.48 1.31
C ALA A 34 6.32 0.36 1.72
N ASN A 35 6.84 -0.87 1.76
CA ASN A 35 8.25 -1.15 1.96
C ASN A 35 8.76 -2.04 0.82
N VAL A 36 9.95 -1.75 0.30
CA VAL A 36 10.67 -2.59 -0.68
C VAL A 36 11.92 -3.11 0.00
N ASN A 37 12.05 -4.43 0.14
CA ASN A 37 13.15 -5.10 0.86
C ASN A 37 13.39 -4.52 2.27
N GLY A 38 12.29 -4.19 2.98
CA GLY A 38 12.35 -3.59 4.32
C GLY A 38 12.68 -2.09 4.34
N THR A 39 12.88 -1.45 3.19
CA THR A 39 13.09 0.00 3.08
C THR A 39 11.77 0.70 2.75
N PRO A 40 11.35 1.73 3.51
CA PRO A 40 10.15 2.51 3.19
C PRO A 40 10.22 3.08 1.77
N ALA A 41 9.17 2.86 0.99
CA ALA A 41 9.09 3.27 -0.40
C ALA A 41 7.91 4.22 -0.60
N ARG A 42 8.10 5.19 -1.50
CA ARG A 42 7.00 6.03 -1.98
C ARG A 42 6.19 5.23 -3.00
N ILE A 43 4.88 5.28 -2.85
CA ILE A 43 3.97 4.78 -3.87
C ILE A 43 3.73 5.90 -4.89
N GLU A 44 4.15 5.73 -6.16
CA GLU A 44 3.91 6.73 -7.21
C GLU A 44 2.40 6.84 -7.51
N GLY A 45 1.91 8.06 -7.74
CA GLY A 45 0.47 8.36 -7.85
C GLY A 45 -0.25 8.51 -6.51
N TRP A 46 0.46 8.31 -5.39
CA TRP A 46 -0.05 8.55 -4.04
C TRP A 46 0.48 9.89 -3.50
N ASN A 47 -0.45 10.77 -3.11
CA ASN A 47 -0.11 12.06 -2.47
C ASN A 47 0.22 11.92 -0.98
N GLY A 48 -0.06 10.76 -0.37
CA GLY A 48 0.26 10.50 1.03
C GLY A 48 1.75 10.28 1.25
N TRP A 49 2.56 11.33 1.27
CA TRP A 49 3.79 11.29 2.09
C TRP A 49 3.54 11.78 3.50
N ASP A 50 2.54 12.65 3.65
CA ASP A 50 2.22 13.28 4.91
C ASP A 50 1.11 12.50 5.62
N PHE A 51 1.34 12.25 6.91
CA PHE A 51 0.33 11.88 7.90
C PHE A 51 -0.91 12.80 7.89
N GLU A 52 -0.88 13.91 7.14
CA GLU A 52 -1.94 14.89 6.98
C GLU A 52 -2.93 14.57 5.84
N ASP A 53 -2.61 13.64 4.92
CA ASP A 53 -3.56 13.22 3.87
C ASP A 53 -4.45 12.07 4.39
N HIS A 54 -5.71 12.43 4.71
CA HIS A 54 -6.67 11.52 5.32
C HIS A 54 -7.59 10.96 4.23
N PHE A 55 -7.41 9.69 3.85
CA PHE A 55 -8.33 9.00 2.95
C PHE A 55 -9.53 8.46 3.72
N THR A 56 -10.67 8.38 3.04
CA THR A 56 -11.74 7.50 3.47
C THR A 56 -11.30 6.04 3.36
N LYS A 57 -12.00 5.15 4.07
CA LYS A 57 -11.74 3.71 4.02
C LYS A 57 -11.78 3.15 2.59
N GLU A 58 -12.76 3.58 1.81
CA GLU A 58 -13.02 3.08 0.46
C GLU A 58 -11.88 3.48 -0.48
N GLU A 59 -11.48 4.75 -0.47
CA GLU A 59 -10.35 5.23 -1.27
C GLU A 59 -9.05 4.48 -0.94
N ALA A 60 -8.78 4.25 0.36
CA ALA A 60 -7.59 3.52 0.77
C ALA A 60 -7.63 2.04 0.35
N LEU A 61 -8.79 1.40 0.36
CA LEU A 61 -8.95 0.02 -0.10
C LEU A 61 -8.83 -0.09 -1.63
N GLU A 62 -9.44 0.82 -2.37
CA GLU A 62 -9.36 0.86 -3.83
C GLU A 62 -7.93 1.14 -4.31
N ALA A 63 -7.25 2.09 -3.69
CA ALA A 63 -5.86 2.38 -4.00
C ALA A 63 -4.98 1.16 -3.75
N LEU A 64 -5.07 0.55 -2.56
CA LEU A 64 -4.30 -0.64 -2.22
C LEU A 64 -4.55 -1.79 -3.20
N GLN A 65 -5.82 -2.04 -3.55
CA GLN A 65 -6.19 -3.08 -4.53
C GLN A 65 -5.57 -2.80 -5.91
N SER A 66 -5.63 -1.56 -6.38
CA SER A 66 -5.05 -1.18 -7.67
C SER A 66 -3.54 -1.42 -7.72
N TYR A 67 -2.82 -1.17 -6.63
CA TYR A 67 -1.40 -1.47 -6.56
C TYR A 67 -1.14 -2.97 -6.55
N GLU A 68 -1.82 -3.72 -5.68
CA GLU A 68 -1.70 -5.18 -5.64
C GLU A 68 -1.90 -5.82 -7.02
N ASP A 69 -2.87 -5.32 -7.81
CA ASP A 69 -3.16 -5.83 -9.14
C ASP A 69 -2.11 -5.41 -10.19
N SER A 70 -1.51 -4.23 -10.04
CA SER A 70 -0.41 -3.78 -10.90
C SER A 70 0.82 -4.68 -10.82
N PHE A 71 1.09 -5.29 -9.66
CA PHE A 71 2.18 -6.24 -9.46
C PHE A 71 1.79 -7.69 -9.80
N LYS A 72 0.49 -8.04 -9.76
CA LYS A 72 0.02 -9.37 -10.20
C LYS A 72 0.00 -9.51 -11.72
N THR A 73 -0.34 -8.45 -12.45
CA THR A 73 -0.41 -8.49 -13.92
C THR A 73 0.97 -8.60 -14.59
N THR A 74 2.03 -8.17 -13.89
CA THR A 74 3.43 -8.38 -14.27
C THR A 74 3.82 -9.86 -14.17
N GLN A 75 3.41 -10.56 -13.11
CA GLN A 75 3.73 -11.98 -12.91
C GLN A 75 3.06 -12.93 -13.92
N THR A 76 1.90 -12.58 -14.50
CA THR A 76 1.22 -13.44 -15.49
C THR A 76 1.71 -13.29 -16.93
N SER A 77 2.64 -12.37 -17.19
CA SER A 77 3.12 -12.03 -18.54
C SER A 77 4.49 -12.64 -18.89
N SER A 78 4.89 -13.71 -18.21
CA SER A 78 6.13 -14.49 -18.49
C SER A 78 5.87 -15.78 -19.26
#